data_AF-A0A7X9A6M7-F1
#
_entry.id   AF-A0A7X9A6M7-F1
#
_cell.length_a   1.000
_cell.length_b   1.000
_cell.length_c   1.000
_cell.angle_alpha   90.00
_cell.angle_beta   90.00
_cell.angle_gamma   90.00
#
_symmetry.space_group_name_H-M   'P 1'
#
loop_
_entity.id
_entity.type
_entity.pdbx_description
1 polymer ?
#
loop_
_entity_poly.entity_id
_entity_poly.type
_entity_poly.pdbx_seq_one_letter_code
_entity_poly.pdbx_strand_id
1 'polypeptide(L)' 'MRDLTPTEMLSLRELLTMETTGLISLKTMQPLISDEKLKSACDAGIQAAEARVRSMQQFMQENQIVSIGEVQ' A
#
# COMPACT_ATOMS: atom_id res chain seq x y z
N MET A 1 -6.63 20.50 5.66
CA MET A 1 -7.24 19.28 6.24
C MET A 1 -7.29 19.46 7.75
N ARG A 2 -8.23 18.80 8.44
CA ARG A 2 -8.20 18.76 9.92
C ARG A 2 -6.94 17.99 10.35
N ASP A 3 -6.34 18.38 11.47
CA ASP A 3 -5.22 17.64 12.04
C ASP A 3 -5.66 16.21 12.39
N LEU A 4 -4.87 15.23 11.95
CA LEU A 4 -5.12 13.83 12.22
C LEU A 4 -4.73 13.53 13.68
N THR A 5 -5.61 12.82 14.37
CA THR A 5 -5.31 12.30 15.70
C THR A 5 -4.23 11.22 15.63
N PRO A 6 -3.49 10.96 16.73
CA PRO A 6 -2.53 9.87 16.77
C PRO A 6 -3.10 8.50 16.37
N THR A 7 -4.36 8.23 16.72
CA THR A 7 -5.07 7.01 16.32
C THR A 7 -5.29 6.94 14.81
N GLU A 8 -5.75 8.04 14.19
CA GLU A 8 -5.94 8.09 12.74
C GLU A 8 -4.61 7.94 11.98
N MET A 9 -3.52 8.54 12.50
CA MET A 9 -2.18 8.36 11.94
C MET A 9 -1.71 6.91 12.01
N LEU A 10 -1.93 6.23 13.15
CA LEU A 10 -1.62 4.82 13.31
C LEU A 10 -2.42 3.95 12.34
N SER A 11 -3.74 4.18 12.24
CA SER A 11 -4.60 3.44 11.31
C SER A 11 -4.17 3.63 9.85
N LEU A 12 -3.75 4.84 9.45
CA LEU A 12 -3.22 5.09 8.09
C LEU A 12 -1.93 4.31 7.82
N ARG A 13 -1.04 4.22 8.81
CA ARG A 13 0.18 3.41 8.70
C ARG A 13 -0.15 1.93 8.58
N GLU A 14 -1.08 1.42 9.37
CA GLU A 14 -1.53 0.03 9.30
C GLU A 14 -2.16 -0.30 7.93
N LEU A 15 -2.99 0.60 7.39
CA LEU A 15 -3.55 0.46 6.04
C LEU A 15 -2.45 0.42 4.97
N LEU A 16 -1.44 1.28 5.07
CA LEU A 16 -0.30 1.25 4.15
C LEU A 16 0.49 -0.07 4.24
N THR A 17 0.72 -0.58 5.46
CA THR A 17 1.38 -1.87 5.68
C THR A 17 0.56 -3.03 5.11
N MET A 18 -0.76 -3.03 5.33
CA MET A 18 -1.68 -4.03 4.80
C MET A 18 -1.63 -4.06 3.27
N GLU A 19 -1.79 -2.90 2.63
CA GLU A 19 -1.79 -2.81 1.16
C GLU A 19 -0.45 -3.23 0.56
N THR A 20 0.66 -2.81 1.17
CA THR A 20 2.01 -3.21 0.75
C THR A 20 2.21 -4.72 0.85
N THR A 21 1.71 -5.33 1.92
CA THR A 21 1.77 -6.79 2.11
C THR A 21 0.94 -7.51 1.04
N GLY A 22 -0.28 -7.04 0.77
CA GLY A 22 -1.13 -7.59 -0.30
C GLY A 22 -0.48 -7.47 -1.68
N LEU A 23 0.16 -6.34 -1.98
CA LEU A 23 0.91 -6.15 -3.23
C LEU A 23 2.06 -7.14 -3.37
N ILE A 24 2.83 -7.37 -2.30
CA ILE A 24 3.91 -8.37 -2.29
C ILE A 24 3.31 -9.75 -2.59
N SER A 25 2.24 -10.14 -1.91
CA SER A 25 1.58 -11.43 -2.16
C SER A 25 1.12 -11.57 -3.61
N LEU A 26 0.48 -10.55 -4.19
CA LEU A 26 0.07 -10.57 -5.61
C LEU A 26 1.28 -10.76 -6.54
N LYS A 27 2.35 -10.01 -6.34
CA LYS A 27 3.59 -10.13 -7.15
C LYS A 27 4.25 -11.50 -7.00
N THR A 28 4.23 -12.09 -5.81
CA THR A 28 4.75 -13.44 -5.55
C THR A 28 3.89 -14.51 -6.22
N MET A 29 2.57 -14.35 -6.23
CA MET A 29 1.64 -15.32 -6.83
C MET A 29 1.59 -15.23 -8.36
N GLN A 30 1.68 -14.04 -8.94
CA GLN A 30 1.57 -13.80 -10.38
C GLN A 30 2.36 -14.79 -11.27
N PRO A 31 3.66 -15.08 -11.00
CA PRO A 31 4.43 -16.00 -11.86
C PRO A 31 3.96 -17.46 -11.76
N LEU A 32 3.19 -17.82 -10.73
CA LEU A 32 2.64 -19.15 -10.53
C LEU A 32 1.29 -19.35 -11.25
N ILE A 33 0.70 -18.28 -11.79
CA ILE A 33 -0.59 -18.33 -12.48
C ILE A 33 -0.39 -18.75 -13.94
N SER A 34 -0.92 -19.91 -14.31
CA SER A 34 -0.88 -20.42 -15.69
C SER A 34 -2.10 -20.02 -16.54
N ASP A 35 -3.24 -19.70 -15.92
CA ASP A 35 -4.42 -19.23 -16.65
C ASP A 35 -4.23 -17.75 -17.05
N GLU A 36 -4.20 -17.49 -18.36
CA GLU A 36 -3.90 -16.16 -18.91
C GLU A 36 -4.91 -15.08 -18.49
N LYS A 37 -6.20 -15.44 -18.34
CA LYS A 37 -7.22 -14.47 -17.91
C LYS A 37 -7.03 -14.12 -16.45
N LEU A 38 -6.76 -15.11 -15.61
CA LEU A 38 -6.45 -14.90 -14.20
C LEU A 38 -5.14 -14.12 -14.01
N LYS A 39 -4.13 -14.38 -14.85
CA LYS A 39 -2.86 -13.65 -14.83
C LYS A 39 -3.06 -12.18 -15.19
N SER A 40 -3.82 -11.90 -16.25
CA SER A 40 -4.18 -10.53 -16.65
C SER A 40 -4.97 -9.80 -15.55
N ALA A 41 -5.91 -10.48 -14.89
CA ALA A 41 -6.62 -9.92 -13.74
C ALA A 41 -5.68 -9.64 -12.55
N CYS A 42 -4.73 -10.53 -12.28
CA CYS A 42 -3.70 -10.34 -11.26
C CYS A 42 -2.81 -9.14 -11.58
N ASP A 43 -2.36 -8.97 -12.83
CA ASP A 43 -1.56 -7.83 -13.28
C ASP A 43 -2.31 -6.50 -13.11
N ALA A 44 -3.60 -6.46 -13.45
CA ALA A 44 -4.44 -5.29 -13.19
C ALA A 44 -4.57 -5.00 -11.69
N GLY A 45 -4.72 -6.05 -10.87
CA GLY A 45 -4.72 -5.95 -9.41
C GLY A 45 -3.42 -5.39 -8.84
N ILE A 46 -2.27 -5.84 -9.35
CA ILE A 46 -0.94 -5.32 -8.99
C ILE A 46 -0.84 -3.84 -9.31
N GLN A 47 -1.21 -3.42 -10.53
CA GLN A 47 -1.17 -2.01 -10.93
C GLN A 47 -2.06 -1.13 -10.04
N ALA A 48 -3.27 -1.60 -9.70
CA ALA A 48 -4.18 -0.89 -8.83
C ALA A 48 -3.64 -0.79 -7.39
N ALA A 49 -3.06 -1.87 -6.85
CA ALA A 49 -2.44 -1.87 -5.53
C ALA A 49 -1.23 -0.94 -5.46
N GLU A 50 -0.37 -0.95 -6.49
CA GLU A 50 0.74 -0.01 -6.59
C GLU A 50 0.29 1.45 -6.62
N ALA A 51 -0.79 1.75 -7.36
CA ALA A 51 -1.36 3.09 -7.38
C ALA A 51 -1.85 3.51 -5.98
N ARG A 52 -2.57 2.62 -5.27
CA ARG A 52 -3.03 2.88 -3.89
C ARG A 52 -1.88 3.11 -2.91
N VAL A 53 -0.84 2.26 -2.95
CA VAL A 53 0.37 2.44 -2.11
C VAL A 53 1.00 3.80 -2.36
N ARG A 54 1.21 4.18 -3.64
CA ARG A 54 1.78 5.49 -3.99
C ARG A 54 0.93 6.65 -3.50
N SER A 55 -0.39 6.60 -3.71
CA SER A 55 -1.30 7.64 -3.24
C SER A 55 -1.33 7.77 -1.71
N MET A 56 -1.28 6.66 -0.98
CA MET A 56 -1.21 6.68 0.49
C MET A 56 0.12 7.25 0.98
N GLN A 57 1.25 6.86 0.38
CA GLN A 57 2.56 7.41 0.71
C GLN A 57 2.62 8.92 0.47
N GLN A 58 2.11 9.37 -0.69
CA GLN A 58 2.02 10.79 -1.03
C GLN A 58 1.17 11.55 -0.02
N PHE A 59 -0.03 11.05 0.29
CA PHE A 59 -0.92 11.65 1.28
C PHE A 59 -0.24 11.77 2.66
N MET A 60 0.43 10.71 3.11
CA MET A 60 1.13 10.72 4.40
C MET A 60 2.29 11.71 4.43
N GLN A 61 3.02 11.85 3.32
CA GLN A 61 4.12 12.81 3.19
C GLN A 61 3.60 14.26 3.18
N GLU A 62 2.57 14.55 2.39
CA GLU A 62 1.94 15.88 2.30
C GLU A 62 1.39 16.36 3.64
N ASN A 63 0.94 15.44 4.49
CA ASN A 63 0.37 15.73 5.81
C ASN A 63 1.35 15.52 6.97
N GLN A 64 2.65 15.34 6.70
CA GLN A 64 3.71 15.18 7.72
C GLN A 64 3.41 14.08 8.76
N ILE A 65 2.64 13.05 8.39
CA ILE A 65 2.33 11.89 9.23
C ILE A 65 3.61 11.06 9.49
N VAL A 66 4.64 11.34 8.71
CA VAL A 66 5.96 10.73 8.74
C VAL A 66 6.91 11.60 9.59
N SER A 67 6.64 11.71 10.89
CA SER A 67 7.75 11.84 11.85
C SER A 67 8.22 10.42 12.14
N ILE A 68 9.06 9.89 11.23
CA ILE A 68 9.81 8.68 11.50
C ILE A 68 10.67 9.00 12.72
N GLY A 69 10.26 8.49 13.89
CA GLY A 69 11.22 8.20 14.93
C GLY A 69 12.22 7.25 14.29
N GLU A 70 13.41 7.77 14.00
CA GLU A 70 14.58 6.98 13.69
C GLU A 70 14.68 5.91 14.80
N VAL A 71 14.47 4.66 14.42
CA VAL A 71 14.92 3.57 15.27
C VAL A 71 16.42 3.52 15.05
N GLN A 72 17.17 4.07 16.01
CA GLN A 72 18.61 3.89 16.17
C GLN A 72 18.94 2.41 16.37
#